data_AF-A0AAW5CUF1-F1
#
_entry.id   AF-A0AAW5CUF1-F1
#
_cell.length_a   1.000
_cell.length_b   1.000
_cell.length_c   1.000
_cell.angle_alpha   90.00
_cell.angle_beta   90.00
_cell.angle_gamma   90.00
#
_symmetry.space_group_name_H-M   'P 1'
#
loop_
_entity.id
_entity.type
_entity.pdbx_description
1 polymer ?
#
loop_
_entity_poly.entity_id
_entity_poly.type
_entity_poly.pdbx_seq_one_letter_code
_entity_poly.pdbx_strand_id
1 'polypeptide(L)'
;MAHLNEQEGSIVSHCPGCRGGRSTFEWKVDGRAIGAHERSEEDRYWRDCIISYRLFKCAGCGMGAFGIVKFGGGGNYPGSYNRLLKFFPESKQRLSIPHSVPQGIVNEFREAETCLENQCIRAAAGLIRSVLDKTLRANGYKTKQESNLYKQIEAAAEDGVITQARKRRAHDEIRVLGNDVLHDDWHEIPEDDVEAARHYCQRILEDFYDDRESVLTLLREAGRSPEEDRELEGAEG
;
A
#
# COMPACT_ATOMS: atom_id res chain seq x y z
N MET A 1 13.05 0.97 -2.74
CA MET A 1 13.82 1.04 -1.48
C MET A 1 14.57 2.35 -1.41
N ALA A 2 14.77 2.87 -0.20
CA ALA A 2 15.50 4.11 0.03
C ALA A 2 16.98 3.99 -0.39
N HIS A 3 17.55 5.06 -0.93
CA HIS A 3 18.93 5.11 -1.43
C HIS A 3 19.65 6.36 -0.90
N LEU A 4 20.84 6.21 -0.34
CA LEU A 4 21.68 7.33 0.12
C LEU A 4 22.47 7.92 -1.04
N ASN A 5 22.38 9.23 -1.24
CA ASN A 5 23.32 9.98 -2.07
C ASN A 5 24.61 10.19 -1.28
N GLU A 6 25.70 9.54 -1.68
CA GLU A 6 26.98 9.61 -0.97
C GLU A 6 27.62 11.00 -0.98
N GLN A 7 27.38 11.79 -2.03
CA GLN A 7 27.95 13.14 -2.18
C GLN A 7 27.22 14.16 -1.32
N GLU A 8 25.89 14.10 -1.30
CA GLU A 8 25.05 15.08 -0.60
C GLU A 8 24.66 14.64 0.82
N GLY A 9 24.68 13.33 1.08
CA GLY A 9 24.07 12.72 2.26
C GLY A 9 22.55 12.64 2.21
N SER A 10 21.91 13.23 1.20
CA SER A 10 20.46 13.15 1.04
C SER A 10 19.99 11.71 0.79
N ILE A 11 18.76 11.37 1.14
CA ILE A 11 18.17 10.06 0.88
C ILE A 11 17.09 10.21 -0.19
N VAL A 12 17.15 9.41 -1.24
CA VAL A 12 16.09 9.33 -2.25
C VAL A 12 15.19 8.15 -1.91
N SER A 13 13.90 8.41 -1.66
CA SER A 13 12.91 7.40 -1.32
C SER A 13 11.51 7.85 -1.76
N HIS A 14 10.54 6.94 -1.75
CA HIS A 14 9.13 7.33 -1.88
C HIS A 14 8.68 7.99 -0.57
N CYS A 15 7.93 9.09 -0.70
CA CYS A 15 7.44 9.84 0.44
C CYS A 15 5.93 9.62 0.64
N PRO A 16 5.48 9.19 1.83
CA PRO A 16 4.05 9.06 2.13
C PRO A 16 3.29 10.37 1.94
N GLY A 17 3.88 11.50 2.36
CA GLY A 17 3.28 12.83 2.22
C GLY A 17 3.16 13.31 0.77
N CYS A 18 3.98 12.79 -0.14
CA CYS A 18 3.88 13.05 -1.58
C CYS A 18 3.04 11.98 -2.30
N ARG A 19 2.10 11.32 -1.60
CA ARG A 19 1.26 10.23 -2.14
C ARG A 19 2.10 9.08 -2.71
N GLY A 20 3.21 8.72 -2.05
CA GLY A 20 4.13 7.69 -2.53
C GLY A 20 4.97 8.12 -3.74
N GLY A 21 4.99 9.41 -4.08
CA GLY A 21 5.90 9.96 -5.08
C GLY A 21 7.36 9.88 -4.63
N ARG A 22 8.28 9.71 -5.59
CA ARG A 22 9.73 9.71 -5.32
C ARG A 22 10.18 11.12 -4.92
N SER A 23 10.91 11.24 -3.82
CA SER A 23 11.41 12.51 -3.32
C SER A 23 12.82 12.39 -2.73
N THR A 24 13.43 13.54 -2.47
CA THR A 24 14.71 13.67 -1.80
C THR A 24 14.47 14.11 -0.36
N PHE A 25 15.11 13.43 0.57
CA PHE A 25 15.07 13.68 1.99
C PHE A 25 16.39 14.32 2.41
N GLU A 26 16.30 15.59 2.79
CA GLU A 26 17.43 16.44 3.12
C GLU A 26 17.71 16.36 4.62
N TRP A 27 18.98 16.31 5.00
CA TRP A 27 19.41 16.31 6.40
C TRP A 27 19.88 17.70 6.87
N LYS A 28 19.94 18.67 5.95
CA LYS A 28 20.20 20.08 6.22
C LYS A 28 19.05 20.92 5.72
N VAL A 29 18.72 21.97 6.47
CA VAL A 29 17.83 23.05 6.04
C VAL A 29 18.59 24.36 6.30
N ASP A 30 18.66 25.23 5.29
CA ASP A 30 19.40 26.50 5.36
C ASP A 30 20.85 26.34 5.85
N GLY A 31 21.53 25.28 5.37
CA GLY A 31 22.91 24.94 5.71
C GLY A 31 23.10 24.33 7.11
N ARG A 32 22.06 24.25 7.93
CA ARG A 32 22.11 23.67 9.28
C ARG A 32 21.60 22.24 9.28
N ALA A 33 22.33 21.33 9.93
CA ALA A 33 21.87 19.97 10.13
C ALA A 33 20.61 19.95 11.01
N ILE A 34 19.61 19.13 10.66
CA ILE A 34 18.34 19.04 11.39
C ILE A 34 18.56 18.43 12.79
N GLY A 35 19.38 17.36 12.85
CA GLY A 35 19.73 16.71 14.11
C GLY A 35 20.21 15.28 13.88
N ALA A 36 21.17 14.84 14.67
CA ALA A 36 21.66 13.47 14.68
C ALA A 36 22.13 13.07 16.07
N HIS A 37 21.96 11.80 16.41
CA HIS A 37 22.64 11.15 17.52
C HIS A 37 23.64 10.14 16.96
N GLU A 38 24.88 10.18 17.44
CA GLU A 38 25.98 9.39 16.91
C GLU A 38 26.58 8.52 18.01
N ARG A 39 26.86 7.26 17.67
CA ARG A 39 27.50 6.29 18.55
C ARG A 39 28.65 5.64 17.79
N SER A 40 29.79 5.50 18.46
CA SER A 40 30.91 4.71 17.97
C SER A 40 30.64 3.22 18.08
N GLU A 41 31.06 2.46 17.08
CA GLU A 41 30.94 1.01 16.99
C GLU A 41 32.23 0.44 16.36
N GLU A 42 32.63 -0.75 16.82
CA GLU A 42 33.69 -1.54 16.20
C GLU A 42 33.05 -2.58 15.26
N ASP A 43 33.58 -2.74 14.06
CA ASP A 43 33.24 -3.86 13.19
C ASP A 43 34.48 -4.59 12.67
N ARG A 44 34.26 -5.63 11.86
CA ARG A 44 35.33 -6.49 11.33
C ARG A 44 36.37 -5.73 10.49
N TYR A 45 36.00 -4.59 9.91
CA TYR A 45 36.80 -3.80 8.97
C TYR A 45 37.33 -2.50 9.59
N TRP A 46 36.62 -1.93 10.56
CA TRP A 46 36.93 -0.62 11.15
C TRP A 46 36.77 -0.66 12.66
N ARG A 47 37.80 -0.19 13.37
CA ARG A 47 37.74 0.00 14.83
C ARG A 47 36.99 1.28 15.21
N ASP A 48 36.87 2.23 14.28
CA ASP A 48 36.24 3.52 14.51
C ASP A 48 35.10 3.76 13.51
N CYS A 49 34.07 2.90 13.55
CA CYS A 49 32.81 3.15 12.84
C CYS A 49 31.89 4.04 13.68
N ILE A 50 31.04 4.81 13.02
CA ILE A 50 29.98 5.62 13.60
C ILE A 50 28.64 5.16 13.04
N ILE A 51 27.69 4.92 13.93
CA ILE A 51 26.27 4.78 13.61
C ILE A 51 25.60 6.11 13.93
N SER A 52 25.06 6.76 12.89
CA SER A 52 24.35 8.03 12.98
C SER A 52 22.85 7.80 12.80
N TYR A 53 22.10 8.12 13.85
CA TYR A 53 20.65 8.18 13.89
C TYR A 53 20.22 9.61 13.57
N ARG A 54 19.84 9.87 12.32
CA ARG A 54 19.72 11.22 11.76
C ARG A 54 18.30 11.54 11.31
N LEU A 55 17.90 12.78 11.55
CA LEU A 55 16.63 13.34 11.05
C LEU A 55 16.80 13.88 9.63
N PHE A 56 15.78 13.66 8.83
CA PHE A 56 15.66 14.14 7.47
C PHE A 56 14.31 14.83 7.26
N LYS A 57 14.21 15.62 6.19
CA LYS A 57 12.99 16.30 5.77
C LYS A 57 12.78 16.12 4.27
N CYS A 58 11.59 15.70 3.86
CA CYS A 58 11.23 15.63 2.45
C CYS A 58 11.26 17.03 1.81
N ALA A 59 12.01 17.18 0.72
CA ALA A 59 12.11 18.44 -0.03
C ALA A 59 10.78 18.86 -0.68
N GLY A 60 9.91 17.89 -1.00
CA GLY A 60 8.63 18.16 -1.65
C GLY A 60 7.53 18.63 -0.69
N CYS A 61 7.22 17.83 0.34
CA CYS A 61 6.10 18.11 1.24
C CYS A 61 6.51 18.50 2.67
N GLY A 62 7.81 18.48 2.99
CA GLY A 62 8.31 18.82 4.32
C GLY A 62 8.12 17.74 5.38
N MET A 63 7.62 16.55 5.03
CA MET A 63 7.47 15.42 5.96
C MET A 63 8.80 15.03 6.59
N GLY A 64 8.82 14.86 7.92
CA GLY A 64 9.98 14.39 8.66
C GLY A 64 10.26 12.90 8.40
N ALA A 65 11.52 12.53 8.43
CA ALA A 65 12.00 11.18 8.27
C ALA A 65 13.20 10.91 9.18
N PHE A 66 13.51 9.63 9.38
CA PHE A 66 14.56 9.13 10.23
C PHE A 66 15.40 8.11 9.47
N GLY A 67 16.71 8.31 9.43
CA GLY A 67 17.65 7.38 8.79
C GLY A 67 18.71 6.92 9.78
N ILE A 68 19.12 5.67 9.62
CA ILE A 68 20.28 5.10 10.32
C ILE A 68 21.37 4.92 9.28
N VAL A 69 22.45 5.69 9.40
CA VAL A 69 23.58 5.65 8.46
C VAL A 69 24.83 5.21 9.20
N LYS A 70 25.55 4.25 8.63
CA LYS A 70 26.85 3.80 9.11
C LYS A 70 27.96 4.42 8.27
N PHE A 71 29.00 4.94 8.88
CA PHE A 71 30.20 5.41 8.21
C PHE A 71 31.43 5.16 9.09
N GLY A 72 32.61 4.98 8.50
CA GLY A 72 33.81 4.59 9.26
C GLY A 72 35.10 5.24 8.77
N GLY A 73 36.18 4.96 9.49
CA GLY A 73 37.55 5.29 9.07
C GLY A 73 37.95 6.76 9.23
N GLY A 74 37.37 7.49 10.20
CA GLY A 74 37.57 8.93 10.34
C GLY A 74 36.83 9.79 9.30
N GLY A 75 35.90 9.18 8.55
CA GLY A 75 35.07 9.87 7.58
C GLY A 75 34.00 10.76 8.23
N ASN A 76 33.72 11.90 7.60
CA ASN A 76 32.58 12.76 7.93
C ASN A 76 31.34 12.32 7.17
N TYR A 77 30.17 12.71 7.67
CA TYR A 77 28.93 12.66 6.89
C TYR A 77 28.70 14.00 6.17
N PRO A 78 28.49 14.03 4.84
CA PRO A 78 28.36 12.91 3.91
C PRO A 78 29.73 12.42 3.36
N GLY A 79 29.75 11.24 2.73
CA GLY A 79 30.98 10.60 2.25
C GLY A 79 30.75 9.26 1.55
N SER A 80 31.73 8.83 0.75
CA SER A 80 31.68 7.63 -0.10
C SER A 80 31.68 6.30 0.65
N TYR A 81 31.99 6.31 1.95
CA TYR A 81 31.95 5.11 2.80
C TYR A 81 30.68 5.02 3.64
N ASN A 82 29.72 5.91 3.39
CA ASN A 82 28.48 5.97 4.14
C ASN A 82 27.48 4.96 3.58
N ARG A 83 26.88 4.18 4.47
CA ARG A 83 25.90 3.16 4.13
C ARG A 83 24.60 3.42 4.86
N LEU A 84 23.50 3.50 4.11
CA LEU A 84 22.16 3.49 4.70
C LEU A 84 21.86 2.10 5.26
N LEU A 85 21.60 2.02 6.56
CA LEU A 85 21.18 0.79 7.24
C LEU A 85 19.66 0.66 7.27
N LYS A 86 18.97 1.74 7.64
CA LYS A 86 17.50 1.80 7.70
C LYS A 86 17.01 3.20 7.39
N PHE A 87 15.80 3.32 6.88
CA PHE A 87 15.13 4.59 6.65
C PHE A 87 13.65 4.48 7.00
N PHE A 88 13.06 5.54 7.53
CA PHE A 88 11.67 5.59 7.93
C PHE A 88 11.10 7.00 7.72
N PRO A 89 9.82 7.16 7.31
CA PRO A 89 8.98 6.09 6.78
C PRO A 89 9.47 5.65 5.40
N GLU A 90 9.47 4.34 5.15
CA GLU A 90 9.51 3.84 3.77
C GLU A 90 8.09 3.75 3.25
N SER A 91 7.88 4.23 2.02
CA SER A 91 6.63 4.00 1.30
C SER A 91 6.92 3.29 0.00
N LYS A 92 5.88 2.68 -0.57
CA LYS A 92 5.86 2.17 -1.92
C LYS A 92 5.17 3.20 -2.81
N GLN A 93 5.36 3.06 -4.12
CA GLN A 93 4.54 3.81 -5.08
C GLN A 93 3.07 3.47 -4.84
N ARG A 94 2.20 4.46 -4.61
CA ARG A 94 0.76 4.25 -4.48
C ARG A 94 0.19 3.78 -5.82
N LEU A 95 -0.67 2.75 -5.81
CA LEU A 95 -1.36 2.35 -7.03
C LEU A 95 -2.46 3.35 -7.36
N SER A 96 -2.65 3.66 -8.64
CA SER A 96 -3.79 4.44 -9.09
C SER A 96 -5.07 3.65 -8.86
N ILE A 97 -6.14 4.33 -8.45
CA ILE A 97 -7.47 3.74 -8.31
C ILE A 97 -8.46 4.65 -9.06
N PRO A 98 -9.50 4.10 -9.71
CA PRO A 98 -10.48 4.93 -10.40
C PRO A 98 -11.14 5.95 -9.47
N HIS A 99 -11.45 7.14 -10.00
CA HIS A 99 -12.02 8.23 -9.21
C HIS A 99 -13.46 7.98 -8.74
N SER A 100 -14.17 7.10 -9.43
CA SER A 100 -15.54 6.63 -9.16
C SER A 100 -15.62 5.58 -8.06
N VAL A 101 -14.49 5.07 -7.54
CA VAL A 101 -14.48 4.15 -6.40
C VAL A 101 -15.02 4.89 -5.16
N PRO A 102 -16.02 4.34 -4.43
CA PRO A 102 -16.55 4.94 -3.22
C PRO A 102 -15.47 5.24 -2.17
N GLN A 103 -15.56 6.41 -1.53
CA GLN A 103 -14.50 6.92 -0.64
C GLN A 103 -14.18 5.96 0.53
N GLY A 104 -15.17 5.23 1.05
CA GLY A 104 -14.94 4.21 2.08
C GLY A 104 -14.04 3.07 1.62
N ILE A 105 -14.20 2.60 0.38
CA ILE A 105 -13.37 1.56 -0.25
C ILE A 105 -11.98 2.12 -0.54
N VAL A 106 -11.89 3.36 -1.02
CA VAL A 106 -10.61 4.06 -1.21
C VAL A 106 -9.81 4.11 0.08
N ASN A 107 -10.42 4.58 1.17
CA ASN A 107 -9.75 4.74 2.46
C ASN A 107 -9.18 3.41 2.96
N GLU A 108 -9.96 2.33 2.86
CA GLU A 108 -9.53 1.01 3.29
C GLU A 108 -8.39 0.44 2.44
N PHE A 109 -8.44 0.64 1.11
CA PHE A 109 -7.33 0.25 0.25
C PHE A 109 -6.04 1.01 0.60
N ARG A 110 -6.13 2.33 0.89
CA ARG A 110 -4.98 3.13 1.33
C ARG A 110 -4.45 2.74 2.71
N GLU A 111 -5.34 2.34 3.62
CA GLU A 111 -4.95 1.78 4.91
C GLU A 111 -4.19 0.46 4.72
N ALA A 112 -4.66 -0.42 3.83
CA ALA A 112 -3.95 -1.66 3.50
C ALA A 112 -2.53 -1.41 2.98
N GLU A 113 -2.36 -0.44 2.07
CA GLU A 113 -1.04 -0.04 1.58
C GLU A 113 -0.15 0.51 2.70
N THR A 114 -0.74 1.26 3.63
CA THR A 114 -0.01 1.79 4.80
C THR A 114 0.44 0.66 5.73
N CYS A 115 -0.41 -0.35 5.99
CA CYS A 115 -0.03 -1.54 6.75
C CYS A 115 1.13 -2.28 6.07
N LEU A 116 1.08 -2.46 4.75
CA LEU A 116 2.14 -3.14 3.99
C LEU A 116 3.48 -2.39 4.11
N GLU A 117 3.46 -1.07 4.01
CA GLU A 117 4.65 -0.22 4.17
C GLU A 117 5.27 -0.26 5.56
N ASN A 118 4.43 -0.44 6.59
CA ASN A 118 4.86 -0.59 7.97
C ASN A 118 5.12 -2.05 8.38
N GLN A 119 5.21 -2.97 7.41
CA GLN A 119 5.48 -4.39 7.63
C GLN A 119 4.43 -5.09 8.49
N CYS A 120 3.21 -4.54 8.56
CA CYS A 120 2.04 -5.17 9.15
C CYS A 120 1.37 -6.11 8.14
N ILE A 121 2.12 -7.11 7.67
CA ILE A 121 1.79 -7.94 6.49
C ILE A 121 0.41 -8.60 6.60
N ARG A 122 0.11 -9.24 7.74
CA ARG A 122 -1.20 -9.85 8.00
C ARG A 122 -2.34 -8.82 7.98
N ALA A 123 -2.15 -7.67 8.61
CA ALA A 123 -3.18 -6.62 8.61
C ALA A 123 -3.46 -6.11 7.18
N ALA A 124 -2.42 -5.90 6.38
CA ALA A 124 -2.55 -5.52 4.98
C ALA A 124 -3.35 -6.56 4.17
N ALA A 125 -3.04 -7.86 4.31
CA ALA A 125 -3.78 -8.93 3.65
C ALA A 125 -5.27 -8.96 4.05
N GLY A 126 -5.56 -8.81 5.34
CA GLY A 126 -6.94 -8.74 5.84
C GLY A 126 -7.72 -7.55 5.27
N LEU A 127 -7.10 -6.37 5.21
CA LEU A 127 -7.70 -5.17 4.64
C LEU A 127 -7.91 -5.29 3.12
N ILE A 128 -6.97 -5.86 2.36
CA ILE A 128 -7.15 -6.11 0.91
C ILE A 128 -8.35 -7.03 0.64
N ARG A 129 -8.52 -8.08 1.44
CA ARG A 129 -9.72 -8.94 1.34
C ARG A 129 -10.99 -8.18 1.69
N SER A 130 -10.94 -7.31 2.68
CA SER A 130 -12.07 -6.46 3.07
C SER A 130 -12.46 -5.49 1.94
N VAL A 131 -11.48 -4.89 1.24
CA VAL A 131 -11.73 -4.04 0.05
C VAL A 131 -12.46 -4.82 -1.04
N LEU A 132 -12.04 -6.06 -1.33
CA LEU A 132 -12.71 -6.91 -2.31
C LEU A 132 -14.15 -7.24 -1.90
N ASP A 133 -14.36 -7.67 -0.65
CA ASP A 133 -15.71 -7.94 -0.13
C ASP A 133 -16.59 -6.69 -0.22
N LYS A 134 -16.14 -5.54 0.31
CA LYS A 134 -16.90 -4.28 0.25
C LYS A 134 -17.19 -3.83 -1.18
N THR A 135 -16.25 -4.00 -2.11
CA THR A 135 -16.46 -3.72 -3.53
C THR A 135 -17.60 -4.55 -4.10
N LEU A 136 -17.61 -5.85 -3.85
CA LEU A 136 -18.68 -6.74 -4.33
C LEU A 136 -20.02 -6.40 -3.68
N ARG A 137 -20.04 -6.12 -2.37
CA ARG A 137 -21.27 -5.72 -1.66
C ARG A 137 -21.83 -4.40 -2.17
N ALA A 138 -20.97 -3.41 -2.39
CA ALA A 138 -21.37 -2.10 -2.92
C ALA A 138 -22.03 -2.26 -4.30
N ASN A 139 -21.59 -3.23 -5.10
CA ASN A 139 -22.14 -3.51 -6.43
C ASN A 139 -23.29 -4.54 -6.44
N GLY A 140 -23.92 -4.80 -5.30
CA GLY A 140 -25.13 -5.61 -5.24
C GLY A 140 -24.91 -7.13 -5.22
N TYR A 141 -23.68 -7.60 -5.03
CA TYR A 141 -23.41 -9.05 -4.96
C TYR A 141 -23.72 -9.66 -3.59
N LYS A 142 -24.10 -8.88 -2.56
CA LYS A 142 -24.50 -9.45 -1.26
C LYS A 142 -25.99 -9.80 -1.24
N THR A 143 -26.32 -10.98 -1.73
CA THR A 143 -27.69 -11.51 -1.70
C THR A 143 -27.80 -12.73 -0.77
N LYS A 144 -28.99 -13.36 -0.74
CA LYS A 144 -29.18 -14.65 -0.05
C LYS A 144 -28.45 -15.78 -0.78
N GLN A 145 -28.40 -15.72 -2.11
CA GLN A 145 -27.77 -16.69 -2.99
C GLN A 145 -26.24 -16.57 -2.91
N GLU A 146 -25.72 -15.34 -2.99
CA GLU A 146 -24.31 -14.97 -2.91
C GLU A 146 -23.89 -14.64 -1.47
N SER A 147 -24.17 -15.57 -0.56
CA SER A 147 -24.03 -15.36 0.88
C SER A 147 -22.59 -15.19 1.37
N ASN A 148 -21.59 -15.61 0.59
CA ASN A 148 -20.17 -15.54 0.95
C ASN A 148 -19.30 -15.00 -0.20
N LEU A 149 -18.07 -14.61 0.13
CA LEU A 149 -17.15 -13.98 -0.82
C LEU A 149 -16.82 -14.87 -2.02
N TYR A 150 -16.76 -16.19 -1.84
CA TYR A 150 -16.56 -17.11 -2.97
C TYR A 150 -17.67 -16.96 -4.01
N LYS A 151 -18.93 -17.04 -3.59
CA LYS A 151 -20.08 -16.92 -4.50
C LYS A 151 -20.21 -15.53 -5.13
N GLN A 152 -19.83 -14.49 -4.40
CA GLN A 152 -19.83 -13.12 -4.92
C GLN A 152 -18.83 -12.95 -6.07
N ILE A 153 -17.64 -13.54 -5.94
CA ILE A 153 -16.60 -13.51 -6.98
C ILE A 153 -17.05 -14.31 -8.22
N GLU A 154 -17.66 -15.48 -8.01
CA GLU A 154 -18.21 -16.29 -9.12
C GLU A 154 -19.28 -15.52 -9.88
N ALA A 155 -20.26 -14.96 -9.16
CA ALA A 155 -21.34 -14.16 -9.73
C ALA A 155 -20.83 -12.95 -10.52
N ALA A 156 -19.86 -12.20 -10.00
CA ALA A 156 -19.29 -11.05 -10.72
C ALA A 156 -18.60 -11.43 -12.03
N ALA A 157 -18.08 -12.65 -12.13
CA ALA A 157 -17.47 -13.17 -13.35
C ALA A 157 -18.50 -13.75 -14.32
N GLU A 158 -19.59 -14.32 -13.81
CA GLU A 158 -20.74 -14.78 -14.61
C GLU A 158 -21.49 -13.60 -15.25
N ASP A 159 -21.68 -12.52 -14.49
CA ASP A 159 -22.30 -11.26 -14.94
C ASP A 159 -21.37 -10.46 -15.89
N GLY A 160 -20.14 -10.94 -16.11
CA GLY A 160 -19.19 -10.35 -17.07
C GLY A 160 -18.46 -9.09 -16.59
N VAL A 161 -18.67 -8.67 -15.34
CA VAL A 161 -18.03 -7.46 -14.77
C VAL A 161 -16.53 -7.69 -14.56
N ILE A 162 -16.14 -8.88 -14.12
CA ILE A 162 -14.72 -9.28 -14.04
C ILE A 162 -14.43 -10.44 -14.98
N THR A 163 -13.21 -10.51 -15.51
CA THR A 163 -12.80 -11.63 -16.38
C THR A 163 -12.63 -12.94 -15.60
N GLN A 164 -12.69 -14.09 -16.28
CA GLN A 164 -12.38 -15.39 -15.65
C GLN A 164 -10.95 -15.45 -15.09
N ALA A 165 -9.99 -14.74 -15.69
CA ALA A 165 -8.64 -14.61 -15.17
C ALA A 165 -8.62 -13.83 -13.84
N ARG A 166 -9.41 -12.74 -13.74
CA ARG A 166 -9.58 -11.95 -12.51
C ARG A 166 -10.27 -12.75 -11.42
N LYS A 167 -11.30 -13.53 -11.77
CA LYS A 167 -11.98 -14.47 -10.86
C LYS A 167 -10.99 -15.40 -10.18
N ARG A 168 -10.13 -16.05 -10.97
CA ARG A 168 -9.10 -16.98 -10.45
C ARG A 168 -8.16 -16.28 -9.47
N ARG A 169 -7.65 -15.09 -9.83
CA ARG A 169 -6.76 -14.32 -8.96
C ARG A 169 -7.45 -13.78 -7.71
N ALA A 170 -8.73 -13.41 -7.79
CA ALA A 170 -9.52 -13.01 -6.62
C ALA A 170 -9.68 -14.18 -5.64
N HIS A 171 -9.87 -15.41 -6.12
CA HIS A 171 -9.89 -16.59 -5.26
C HIS A 171 -8.52 -16.91 -4.67
N ASP A 172 -7.50 -17.02 -5.52
CA ASP A 172 -6.19 -17.58 -5.15
C ASP A 172 -5.36 -16.58 -4.34
N GLU A 173 -5.34 -15.29 -4.74
CA GLU A 173 -4.41 -14.30 -4.20
C GLU A 173 -5.03 -13.42 -3.11
N ILE A 174 -6.35 -13.26 -3.07
CA ILE A 174 -7.02 -12.33 -2.15
C ILE A 174 -7.87 -13.08 -1.12
N ARG A 175 -8.81 -13.91 -1.59
CA ARG A 175 -9.77 -14.59 -0.71
C ARG A 175 -9.10 -15.66 0.15
N VAL A 176 -8.28 -16.52 -0.45
CA VAL A 176 -7.54 -17.56 0.30
C VAL A 176 -6.59 -16.90 1.28
N LEU A 177 -5.69 -16.03 0.81
CA LEU A 177 -4.76 -15.28 1.65
C LEU A 177 -5.44 -14.58 2.84
N GLY A 178 -6.52 -13.86 2.61
CA GLY A 178 -7.20 -13.18 3.71
C GLY A 178 -8.00 -14.13 4.62
N ASN A 179 -8.41 -15.32 4.15
CA ASN A 179 -8.96 -16.34 5.05
C ASN A 179 -7.86 -16.93 5.93
N ASP A 180 -6.69 -17.25 5.38
CA ASP A 180 -5.54 -17.78 6.10
C ASP A 180 -5.12 -16.85 7.25
N VAL A 181 -5.25 -15.54 7.04
CA VAL A 181 -4.91 -14.53 8.05
C VAL A 181 -6.00 -14.34 9.12
N LEU A 182 -7.28 -14.51 8.77
CA LEU A 182 -8.41 -14.19 9.64
C LEU A 182 -8.99 -15.40 10.39
N HIS A 183 -8.81 -16.61 9.85
CA HIS A 183 -9.50 -17.80 10.33
C HIS A 183 -8.56 -18.93 10.74
N ASP A 184 -7.37 -19.01 10.14
CA ASP A 184 -6.42 -20.08 10.42
C ASP A 184 -5.40 -19.69 11.50
N ASP A 185 -4.68 -20.69 11.99
CA ASP A 185 -3.61 -20.50 12.97
C ASP A 185 -2.54 -19.53 12.46
N TRP A 186 -1.93 -18.82 13.42
CA TRP A 186 -0.90 -17.84 13.09
C TRP A 186 0.28 -18.51 12.38
N HIS A 187 0.63 -17.94 11.23
CA HIS A 187 1.83 -18.25 10.48
C HIS A 187 2.32 -17.00 9.75
N GLU A 188 3.58 -17.04 9.34
CA GLU A 188 4.20 -15.99 8.55
C GLU A 188 3.62 -15.96 7.13
N ILE A 189 3.32 -14.76 6.65
CA ILE A 189 2.82 -14.51 5.30
C ILE A 189 3.93 -13.82 4.51
N PRO A 190 4.32 -14.32 3.33
CA PRO A 190 5.28 -13.64 2.47
C PRO A 190 4.78 -12.26 2.03
N GLU A 191 5.68 -11.26 2.04
CA GLU A 191 5.34 -9.91 1.59
C GLU A 191 4.90 -9.88 0.11
N ASP A 192 5.53 -10.71 -0.73
CA ASP A 192 5.24 -10.80 -2.17
C ASP A 192 3.81 -11.26 -2.45
N ASP A 193 3.24 -12.12 -1.61
CA ASP A 193 1.85 -12.59 -1.75
C ASP A 193 0.87 -11.45 -1.46
N VAL A 194 1.17 -10.61 -0.47
CA VAL A 194 0.35 -9.43 -0.15
C VAL A 194 0.50 -8.34 -1.23
N GLU A 195 1.69 -8.19 -1.82
CA GLU A 195 1.91 -7.29 -2.95
C GLU A 195 1.13 -7.75 -4.19
N ALA A 196 1.11 -9.05 -4.47
CA ALA A 196 0.30 -9.63 -5.53
C ALA A 196 -1.20 -9.39 -5.29
N ALA A 197 -1.68 -9.65 -4.07
CA ALA A 197 -3.05 -9.39 -3.66
C ALA A 197 -3.44 -7.91 -3.85
N ARG A 198 -2.56 -6.98 -3.45
CA ARG A 198 -2.74 -5.53 -3.62
C ARG A 198 -2.91 -5.16 -5.09
N HIS A 199 -2.05 -5.66 -5.97
CA HIS A 199 -2.14 -5.41 -7.40
C HIS A 199 -3.43 -5.98 -8.01
N TYR A 200 -3.80 -7.22 -7.69
CA TYR A 200 -5.02 -7.80 -8.22
C TYR A 200 -6.28 -7.13 -7.70
N CYS A 201 -6.28 -6.69 -6.44
CA CYS A 201 -7.39 -5.93 -5.86
C CYS A 201 -7.57 -4.59 -6.58
N GLN A 202 -6.48 -3.85 -6.83
CA GLN A 202 -6.53 -2.61 -7.60
C GLN A 202 -7.11 -2.82 -9.00
N ARG A 203 -6.76 -3.91 -9.67
CA ARG A 203 -7.30 -4.21 -10.99
C ARG A 203 -8.78 -4.60 -10.97
N ILE A 204 -9.25 -5.25 -9.92
CA ILE A 204 -10.68 -5.52 -9.74
C ILE A 204 -11.42 -4.20 -9.50
N LEU A 205 -10.83 -3.25 -8.77
CA LEU A 205 -11.41 -1.90 -8.67
C LEU A 205 -11.50 -1.23 -10.05
N GLU A 206 -10.51 -1.38 -10.93
CA GLU A 206 -10.60 -0.91 -12.33
C GLU A 206 -11.76 -1.58 -13.06
N ASP A 207 -11.90 -2.91 -12.99
CA ASP A 207 -12.98 -3.65 -13.65
C ASP A 207 -14.39 -3.14 -13.23
N PHE A 208 -14.55 -2.69 -11.98
CA PHE A 208 -15.83 -2.20 -11.45
C PHE A 208 -16.11 -0.71 -11.67
N TYR A 209 -15.07 0.10 -11.77
CA TYR A 209 -15.20 1.55 -11.62
C TYR A 209 -14.53 2.37 -12.73
N ASP A 210 -13.60 1.83 -13.51
CA ASP A 210 -12.88 2.63 -14.53
C ASP A 210 -13.83 3.19 -15.62
N ASP A 211 -14.78 2.35 -16.09
CA ASP A 211 -15.93 2.76 -16.90
C ASP A 211 -17.23 2.52 -16.14
N ARG A 212 -17.52 3.40 -15.17
CA ARG A 212 -18.61 3.20 -14.22
C ARG A 212 -19.99 3.11 -14.88
N GLU A 213 -20.25 3.89 -15.93
CA GLU A 213 -21.56 3.91 -16.59
C GLU A 213 -21.87 2.59 -17.31
N SER A 214 -20.88 2.05 -18.05
CA SER A 214 -21.01 0.75 -18.70
C SER A 214 -21.19 -0.37 -17.68
N VAL A 215 -20.44 -0.36 -16.58
CA VAL A 215 -20.55 -1.36 -15.52
C VAL A 215 -21.91 -1.29 -14.83
N LEU A 216 -22.44 -0.10 -14.52
CA LEU A 216 -23.78 0.06 -13.96
C LEU A 216 -24.86 -0.52 -14.88
N THR A 217 -24.71 -0.36 -16.20
CA THR A 217 -25.61 -0.95 -17.19
C THR A 217 -25.59 -2.48 -17.10
N LEU A 218 -24.41 -3.08 -17.10
CA LEU A 218 -24.23 -4.54 -16.94
C LEU A 218 -24.82 -5.05 -15.62
N LEU A 219 -24.56 -4.35 -14.51
CA LEU A 219 -25.07 -4.71 -13.19
C LEU A 219 -26.60 -4.72 -13.18
N ARG A 220 -27.24 -3.69 -13.75
CA ARG A 220 -28.71 -3.58 -13.82
C ARG A 220 -29.33 -4.63 -14.74
N GLU A 221 -28.70 -4.92 -15.87
CA GLU A 221 -29.11 -6.01 -16.78
C GLU A 221 -29.03 -7.39 -16.10
N ALA A 222 -28.02 -7.59 -15.24
CA ALA A 222 -27.88 -8.78 -14.40
C ALA A 222 -28.81 -8.78 -13.15
N GLY A 223 -29.65 -7.75 -12.98
CA GLY A 223 -30.58 -7.64 -11.85
C GLY A 223 -29.89 -7.33 -10.51
N ARG A 224 -28.69 -6.75 -10.54
CA ARG A 224 -27.97 -6.27 -9.35
C ARG A 224 -28.48 -4.88 -8.95
N SER A 225 -28.37 -4.58 -7.65
CA SER A 225 -28.68 -3.26 -7.08
C SER A 225 -27.43 -2.63 -6.45
N PRO A 226 -26.65 -1.84 -7.22
CA PRO A 226 -25.53 -1.06 -6.71
C PRO A 226 -25.94 -0.11 -5.57
N GLU A 227 -24.99 0.36 -4.76
CA GLU A 227 -25.26 1.35 -3.70
C GLU A 227 -25.84 2.64 -4.25
N GLU A 228 -25.35 3.10 -5.41
CA GLU A 228 -25.80 4.34 -6.04
C GLU A 228 -27.30 4.31 -6.36
N ASP A 229 -27.84 3.16 -6.74
CA ASP A 229 -29.27 3.00 -7.03
C ASP A 229 -30.11 3.02 -5.73
N ARG A 230 -29.57 2.46 -4.64
CA ARG A 230 -30.24 2.44 -3.32
C ARG A 230 -30.26 3.80 -2.64
N GLU A 231 -29.21 4.61 -2.84
CA GLU A 231 -29.13 5.97 -2.29
C GLU A 231 -30.14 6.90 -2.98
N LEU A 232 -30.36 6.74 -4.28
CA LEU A 232 -31.37 7.49 -5.04
C LEU A 232 -32.79 7.18 -4.56
N GLU A 233 -33.13 5.89 -4.40
CA GLU A 233 -34.44 5.47 -3.88
C GLU A 233 -34.73 6.00 -2.47
N GLY A 234 -33.69 6.13 -1.63
CA GLY A 234 -33.81 6.68 -0.28
C GLY A 234 -33.87 8.21 -0.19
N ALA A 235 -33.46 8.93 -1.25
CA ALA A 235 -33.50 10.39 -1.30
C ALA A 235 -34.83 10.93 -1.85
N GLU A 236 -35.60 10.09 -2.55
CA GLU A 236 -36.91 10.44 -3.13
C GLU A 236 -38.11 10.13 -2.19
N GLY A 237 -37.87 9.54 -1.01
CA GLY A 237 -38.89 9.21 0.01
C GLY A 237 -38.83 10.08 1.26
#